data_AF-A0A2V2PWG9-F1
#
_entry.id   AF-A0A2V2PWG9-F1
#
_cell.length_a   1.000
_cell.length_b   1.000
_cell.length_c   1.000
_cell.angle_alpha   90.00
_cell.angle_beta   90.00
_cell.angle_gamma   90.00
#
_symmetry.space_group_name_H-M   'P 1'
#
loop_
_entity.id
_entity.type
_entity.pdbx_description
1 polymer ?
#
loop_
_entity_poly.entity_id
_entity_poly.type
_entity_poly.pdbx_seq_one_letter_code
_entity_poly.pdbx_strand_id
1 'polypeptide(L)'
;MDVRGTVAPGFEPVAEAFVRNFEQRGERGAAVAVYRDGRKVVDLWAGTRDVDGTEPWAVDTVQIVRSAGKGIAAAVPLLLHQRGQVDLDAPVSTYWPEFKANGKERVLVRDLLAHRAGVPALDRPLTPAEAADGVCGPAAVAAQRPQWEPGTDHGYHAQTYSWLIGELVRRATGRTIGRWIAEEIARPLGLDFWFGLPAEEAHRIGRIGPVEPPAPGAAS
;
A
#
# COMPACT_ATOMS: atom_id res chain seq x y z
N MET A 1 -8.38 -28.24 9.18
CA MET A 1 -7.29 -27.25 9.24
C MET A 1 -7.04 -26.86 10.70
N ASP A 2 -5.82 -26.51 11.10
CA ASP A 2 -5.54 -25.90 12.41
C ASP A 2 -5.62 -24.37 12.28
N VAL A 3 -6.70 -23.78 12.82
CA VAL A 3 -6.91 -22.32 12.84
C VAL A 3 -6.57 -21.79 14.23
N ARG A 4 -5.74 -20.75 14.27
CA ARG A 4 -5.26 -20.12 15.51
C ARG A 4 -5.83 -18.72 15.67
N GLY A 5 -5.85 -18.24 16.91
CA GLY A 5 -6.26 -16.89 17.26
C GLY A 5 -7.52 -16.82 18.13
N THR A 6 -8.30 -15.74 17.99
CA THR A 6 -9.46 -15.42 18.84
C THR A 6 -10.63 -14.84 18.04
N VAL A 7 -11.84 -15.08 18.53
CA VAL A 7 -13.11 -14.59 17.98
C VAL A 7 -14.00 -14.19 19.15
N ALA A 8 -14.52 -12.97 19.12
CA ALA A 8 -15.49 -12.50 20.09
C ALA A 8 -16.90 -13.07 19.79
N PRO A 9 -17.75 -13.28 20.81
CA PRO A 9 -19.11 -13.78 20.61
C PRO A 9 -19.91 -12.95 19.60
N GLY A 10 -20.58 -13.62 18.66
CA GLY A 10 -21.32 -13.00 17.56
C GLY A 10 -20.50 -12.71 16.29
N PHE A 11 -19.21 -13.07 16.26
CA PHE A 11 -18.33 -12.97 15.09
C PHE A 11 -17.90 -14.33 14.52
N GLU A 12 -18.48 -15.43 15.00
CA GLU A 12 -18.24 -16.80 14.54
C GLU A 12 -18.37 -16.96 13.00
N PRO A 13 -19.33 -16.32 12.31
CA PRO A 13 -19.41 -16.39 10.83
C PRO A 13 -18.16 -15.89 10.09
N VAL A 14 -17.32 -15.04 10.72
CA VAL A 14 -16.03 -14.63 10.16
C VAL A 14 -15.02 -15.78 10.21
N ALA A 15 -15.01 -16.55 11.29
CA ALA A 15 -14.16 -17.72 11.44
C ALA A 15 -14.56 -18.84 10.48
N GLU A 16 -15.86 -19.06 10.32
CA GLU A 16 -16.37 -20.00 9.30
C GLU A 16 -16.00 -19.57 7.88
N ALA A 17 -16.12 -18.27 7.56
CA ALA A 17 -15.72 -17.75 6.25
C ALA A 17 -14.21 -17.89 6.02
N PHE A 18 -13.41 -17.66 7.05
CA PHE A 18 -11.96 -17.85 7.02
C PHE A 18 -11.61 -19.32 6.73
N VAL A 19 -12.21 -20.28 7.45
CA VAL A 19 -12.05 -21.73 7.18
C VAL A 19 -12.45 -22.10 5.75
N ARG A 20 -13.60 -21.62 5.27
CA ARG A 20 -14.08 -21.90 3.90
C ARG A 20 -13.11 -21.43 2.82
N ASN A 21 -12.33 -20.37 3.04
CA ASN A 21 -11.33 -19.94 2.05
C ASN A 21 -10.23 -21.00 1.84
N PHE A 22 -9.79 -21.70 2.90
CA PHE A 22 -8.83 -22.80 2.77
C PHE A 22 -9.47 -24.06 2.15
N GLU A 23 -10.69 -24.40 2.57
CA GLU A 23 -11.39 -25.60 2.09
C GLU A 23 -11.86 -25.50 0.63
N GLN A 24 -12.22 -24.30 0.17
CA GLN A 24 -12.95 -24.10 -1.10
C GLN A 24 -12.23 -23.18 -2.10
N ARG A 25 -11.27 -22.36 -1.65
CA ARG A 25 -10.58 -21.37 -2.50
C ARG A 25 -9.07 -21.59 -2.61
N GLY A 26 -8.55 -22.64 -1.99
CA GLY A 26 -7.14 -23.02 -2.10
C GLY A 26 -6.18 -22.06 -1.38
N GLU A 27 -6.65 -21.31 -0.37
CA GLU A 27 -5.74 -20.55 0.48
C GLU A 27 -4.66 -21.48 1.05
N ARG A 28 -3.41 -21.01 1.06
CA ARG A 28 -2.28 -21.75 1.63
C ARG A 28 -1.91 -21.26 3.02
N GLY A 29 -1.95 -19.95 3.21
CA GLY A 29 -1.72 -19.28 4.48
C GLY A 29 -2.35 -17.90 4.44
N ALA A 30 -3.04 -17.53 5.50
CA ALA A 30 -3.68 -16.22 5.61
C ALA A 30 -3.81 -15.79 7.07
N ALA A 31 -4.08 -14.51 7.27
CA ALA A 31 -4.52 -13.94 8.53
C ALA A 31 -5.65 -12.91 8.28
N VAL A 32 -6.53 -12.74 9.27
CA VAL A 32 -7.60 -11.74 9.27
C VAL A 32 -7.77 -11.15 10.66
N ALA A 33 -7.77 -9.82 10.74
CA ALA A 33 -8.11 -9.07 11.94
C ALA A 33 -9.32 -8.19 11.66
N VAL A 34 -10.28 -8.15 12.59
CA VAL A 34 -11.47 -7.29 12.53
C VAL A 34 -11.54 -6.46 13.79
N TYR A 35 -11.71 -5.15 13.64
CA TYR A 35 -11.92 -4.22 14.72
C TYR A 35 -13.35 -3.65 14.67
N ARG A 36 -13.99 -3.55 15.83
CA ARG A 36 -15.28 -2.88 16.03
C ARG A 36 -15.20 -2.00 17.26
N ASP A 37 -15.65 -0.75 17.14
CA ASP A 37 -15.68 0.22 18.24
C ASP A 37 -14.32 0.34 18.98
N GLY A 38 -13.23 0.34 18.21
CA GLY A 38 -11.84 0.38 18.69
C GLY A 38 -11.28 -0.93 19.27
N ARG A 39 -12.07 -2.01 19.35
CA ARG A 39 -11.66 -3.30 19.91
C ARG A 39 -11.44 -4.35 18.83
N LYS A 40 -10.36 -5.13 18.94
CA LYS A 40 -10.12 -6.32 18.11
C LYS A 40 -11.13 -7.41 18.50
N VAL A 41 -12.03 -7.76 17.58
CA VAL A 41 -13.12 -8.73 17.79
C VAL A 41 -12.90 -10.03 17.01
N VAL A 42 -12.04 -10.01 16.00
CA VAL A 42 -11.51 -11.21 15.34
C VAL A 42 -10.01 -11.00 15.15
N ASP A 43 -9.23 -12.04 15.42
CA ASP A 43 -7.80 -12.11 15.15
C ASP A 43 -7.47 -13.56 14.85
N LEU A 44 -7.40 -13.93 13.57
CA LEU A 44 -7.24 -15.32 13.14
C LEU A 44 -6.10 -15.45 12.16
N TRP A 45 -5.37 -16.56 12.24
CA TRP A 45 -4.39 -16.96 11.25
C TRP A 45 -4.31 -18.48 11.13
N ALA A 46 -3.93 -18.97 9.96
CA ALA A 46 -3.81 -20.40 9.69
C ALA A 46 -2.99 -20.67 8.41
N GLY A 47 -2.54 -21.92 8.27
CA GLY A 47 -1.90 -22.41 7.05
C GLY A 47 -0.37 -22.33 7.10
N THR A 48 0.27 -22.23 5.94
CA THR A 48 1.73 -22.13 5.81
C THR A 48 2.18 -20.68 5.64
N ARG A 49 3.29 -20.31 6.27
CA ARG A 49 3.94 -18.99 6.17
C ARG A 49 4.26 -18.62 4.72
N ASP A 50 4.83 -19.58 3.98
CA ASP A 50 5.22 -19.44 2.59
C ASP A 50 4.24 -20.18 1.65
N VAL A 51 4.24 -19.75 0.38
CA VAL A 51 3.98 -20.63 -0.77
C VAL A 51 5.12 -21.64 -0.93
N ASP A 52 4.87 -22.75 -1.65
CA ASP A 52 5.72 -23.94 -1.72
C ASP A 52 5.98 -24.64 -0.37
N GLY A 53 6.51 -23.94 0.65
CA GLY A 53 6.99 -24.47 1.93
C GLY A 53 5.96 -25.01 2.92
N THR A 54 6.48 -25.47 4.07
CA THR A 54 5.75 -26.21 5.11
C THR A 54 5.78 -25.57 6.50
N GLU A 55 6.54 -24.49 6.71
CA GLU A 55 6.51 -23.74 7.98
C GLU A 55 5.10 -23.21 8.24
N PRO A 56 4.53 -23.36 9.45
CA PRO A 56 3.21 -22.85 9.78
C PRO A 56 3.22 -21.32 9.81
N TRP A 57 2.08 -20.71 9.46
CA TRP A 57 1.86 -19.29 9.67
C TRP A 57 1.86 -18.99 11.18
N ALA A 58 2.67 -18.04 11.61
CA ALA A 58 2.78 -17.59 12.99
C ALA A 58 2.10 -16.23 13.22
N VAL A 59 1.77 -15.91 14.46
CA VAL A 59 1.07 -14.66 14.85
C VAL A 59 1.78 -13.39 14.38
N ASP A 60 3.10 -13.48 14.23
CA ASP A 60 4.03 -12.42 13.86
C ASP A 60 4.52 -12.50 12.40
N THR A 61 3.97 -13.42 11.58
CA THR A 61 4.30 -13.55 10.16
C THR A 61 3.89 -12.29 9.39
N VAL A 62 4.87 -11.66 8.72
CA VAL A 62 4.70 -10.43 7.95
C VAL A 62 4.49 -10.75 6.47
N GLN A 63 3.59 -10.02 5.80
CA GLN A 63 3.25 -10.23 4.39
C GLN A 63 3.28 -8.94 3.57
N ILE A 64 3.52 -9.08 2.27
CA ILE A 64 3.53 -7.96 1.32
C ILE A 64 2.07 -7.60 0.95
N VAL A 65 1.52 -6.59 1.62
CA VAL A 65 0.13 -6.11 1.43
C VAL A 65 -0.13 -5.36 0.09
N ARG A 66 0.88 -5.25 -0.77
CA ARG A 66 0.85 -4.59 -2.09
C ARG A 66 0.09 -3.25 -2.06
N SER A 67 -0.94 -3.08 -2.90
CA SER A 67 -1.68 -1.84 -3.06
C SER A 67 -2.55 -1.45 -1.87
N ALA A 68 -2.83 -2.35 -0.91
CA ALA A 68 -3.55 -1.97 0.32
C ALA A 68 -2.77 -0.91 1.12
N GLY A 69 -1.44 -0.88 1.01
CA GLY A 69 -0.61 0.18 1.59
C GLY A 69 -0.94 1.59 1.07
N LYS A 70 -1.56 1.74 -0.12
CA LYS A 70 -1.91 3.06 -0.67
C LYS A 70 -2.84 3.87 0.24
N GLY A 71 -3.70 3.23 1.03
CA GLY A 71 -4.56 3.91 2.01
C GLY A 71 -3.74 4.56 3.14
N ILE A 72 -2.75 3.84 3.68
CA ILE A 72 -1.84 4.39 4.71
C ILE A 72 -0.93 5.47 4.10
N ALA A 73 -0.45 5.29 2.87
CA ALA A 73 0.31 6.31 2.16
C ALA A 73 -0.51 7.58 1.88
N ALA A 74 -1.82 7.46 1.59
CA ALA A 74 -2.73 8.58 1.41
C ALA A 74 -3.00 9.34 2.72
N ALA A 75 -3.03 8.63 3.86
CA ALA A 75 -3.21 9.26 5.17
C ALA A 75 -2.09 10.26 5.50
N VAL A 76 -0.86 10.08 4.98
CA VAL A 76 0.27 10.98 5.26
C VAL A 76 0.00 12.42 4.77
N PRO A 77 -0.21 12.73 3.47
CA PRO A 77 -0.52 14.09 3.04
C PRO A 77 -1.83 14.63 3.61
N LEU A 78 -2.81 13.78 3.95
CA LEU A 78 -4.04 14.21 4.65
C LEU A 78 -3.74 14.68 6.10
N LEU A 79 -2.87 13.98 6.83
CA LEU A 79 -2.41 14.40 8.16
C LEU A 79 -1.50 15.63 8.09
N LEU A 80 -0.65 15.74 7.05
CA LEU A 80 0.13 16.96 6.79
C LEU A 80 -0.80 18.14 6.46
N HIS A 81 -1.92 17.91 5.78
CA HIS A 81 -2.94 18.93 5.53
C HIS A 81 -3.66 19.37 6.79
N GLN A 82 -4.09 18.43 7.63
CA GLN A 82 -4.65 18.73 8.95
C GLN A 82 -3.68 19.55 9.84
N ARG A 83 -2.36 19.38 9.64
CA ARG A 83 -1.29 20.15 10.32
C ARG A 83 -0.92 21.47 9.62
N GLY A 84 -1.58 21.84 8.52
CA GLY A 84 -1.28 23.04 7.74
C GLY A 84 0.05 23.01 6.97
N GLN A 85 0.65 21.83 6.79
CA GLN A 85 1.95 21.63 6.14
C GLN A 85 1.84 21.35 4.63
N VAL A 86 0.69 20.82 4.19
CA VAL A 86 0.36 20.55 2.78
C VAL A 86 -1.05 21.07 2.49
N ASP A 87 -1.22 21.84 1.44
CA ASP A 87 -2.53 22.23 0.93
C ASP A 87 -2.94 21.27 -0.21
N LEU A 88 -4.14 20.68 -0.09
CA LEU A 88 -4.67 19.74 -1.08
C LEU A 88 -5.10 20.44 -2.38
N ASP A 89 -5.41 21.74 -2.29
CA ASP A 89 -5.87 22.60 -3.38
C ASP A 89 -4.74 23.46 -3.94
N ALA A 90 -3.54 23.39 -3.38
CA ALA A 90 -2.34 23.96 -3.96
C ALA A 90 -1.81 23.10 -5.12
N PRO A 91 -1.17 23.73 -6.13
CA PRO A 91 -0.40 23.01 -7.13
C PRO A 91 0.71 22.17 -6.49
N VAL A 92 0.95 20.96 -7.01
CA VAL A 92 2.06 20.09 -6.59
C VAL A 92 3.40 20.81 -6.72
N SER A 93 3.52 21.71 -7.70
CA SER A 93 4.68 22.54 -7.97
C SER A 93 5.06 23.51 -6.84
N THR A 94 4.16 23.79 -5.90
CA THR A 94 4.44 24.52 -4.65
C THR A 94 5.44 23.78 -3.76
N TYR A 95 5.35 22.44 -3.74
CA TYR A 95 6.23 21.57 -2.95
C TYR A 95 7.36 20.98 -3.81
N TRP A 96 7.07 20.69 -5.07
CA TRP A 96 7.97 20.03 -6.01
C TRP A 96 8.07 20.81 -7.32
N PRO A 97 8.89 21.88 -7.37
CA PRO A 97 8.94 22.82 -8.51
C PRO A 97 9.20 22.17 -9.87
N GLU A 98 9.99 21.09 -9.91
CA GLU A 98 10.31 20.32 -11.11
C GLU A 98 9.10 19.59 -11.70
N PHE A 99 8.10 19.26 -10.87
CA PHE A 99 6.89 18.57 -11.32
C PHE A 99 6.05 19.38 -12.31
N LYS A 100 6.20 20.72 -12.34
CA LYS A 100 5.41 21.59 -13.23
C LYS A 100 5.65 21.34 -14.72
N ALA A 101 6.72 20.66 -15.09
CA ALA A 101 7.12 20.44 -16.48
C ALA A 101 6.03 19.77 -17.33
N ASN A 102 6.04 20.07 -18.64
CA ASN A 102 5.22 19.41 -19.66
C ASN A 102 3.70 19.46 -19.42
N GLY A 103 3.16 20.62 -19.00
CA GLY A 103 1.72 20.81 -18.85
C GLY A 103 1.17 20.39 -17.48
N LYS A 104 2.03 20.30 -16.46
CA LYS A 104 1.67 19.89 -15.10
C LYS A 104 1.66 21.05 -14.09
N GLU A 105 1.70 22.30 -14.57
CA GLU A 105 1.78 23.51 -13.76
C GLU A 105 0.56 23.67 -12.82
N ARG A 106 -0.59 23.14 -13.23
CA ARG A 106 -1.88 23.24 -12.53
C ARG A 106 -2.33 21.96 -11.81
N VAL A 107 -1.52 20.89 -11.80
CA VAL A 107 -1.86 19.64 -11.08
C VAL A 107 -1.93 19.94 -9.59
N LEU A 108 -3.05 19.61 -8.95
CA LEU A 108 -3.24 19.84 -7.52
C LEU A 108 -2.78 18.63 -6.71
N VAL A 109 -2.44 18.84 -5.44
CA VAL A 109 -2.05 17.74 -4.54
C VAL A 109 -3.16 16.67 -4.45
N ARG A 110 -4.43 17.08 -4.43
CA ARG A 110 -5.58 16.14 -4.46
C ARG A 110 -5.67 15.30 -5.74
N ASP A 111 -5.13 15.76 -6.87
CA ASP A 111 -5.13 14.98 -8.11
C ASP A 111 -4.15 13.79 -8.05
N LEU A 112 -3.07 13.91 -7.27
CA LEU A 112 -2.18 12.78 -7.00
C LEU A 112 -2.89 11.68 -6.21
N LEU A 113 -3.61 12.08 -5.16
CA LEU A 113 -4.40 11.18 -4.30
C LEU A 113 -5.55 10.51 -5.06
N ALA A 114 -6.20 11.26 -5.96
CA ALA A 114 -7.35 10.80 -6.73
C ALA A 114 -6.98 10.05 -8.03
N HIS A 115 -5.70 9.75 -8.29
CA HIS A 115 -5.24 9.12 -9.55
C HIS A 115 -5.55 9.93 -10.84
N ARG A 116 -5.59 11.26 -10.74
CA ARG A 116 -5.94 12.21 -11.82
C ARG A 116 -4.74 13.00 -12.36
N ALA A 117 -3.52 12.67 -11.94
CA ALA A 117 -2.28 13.35 -12.34
C ALA A 117 -1.82 13.09 -13.79
N GLY A 118 -2.48 12.16 -14.51
CA GLY A 118 -2.20 11.86 -15.92
C GLY A 118 -0.97 11.00 -16.19
N VAL A 119 -0.33 10.40 -15.17
CA VAL A 119 0.90 9.60 -15.33
C VAL A 119 0.77 8.20 -14.69
N PRO A 120 -0.21 7.37 -15.09
CA PRO A 120 -0.48 6.07 -14.45
C PRO A 120 0.60 5.02 -14.72
N ALA A 121 1.31 5.16 -15.84
CA ALA A 121 2.45 4.36 -16.28
C ALA A 121 3.53 5.28 -16.85
N LEU A 122 4.79 4.81 -16.83
CA LEU A 122 5.89 5.55 -17.45
C LEU A 122 6.02 5.23 -18.94
N ASP A 123 6.28 6.25 -19.76
CA ASP A 123 6.50 6.08 -21.21
C ASP A 123 7.79 5.28 -21.49
N ARG A 124 8.80 5.45 -20.63
CA ARG A 124 10.00 4.60 -20.56
C ARG A 124 9.95 3.74 -19.29
N PRO A 125 10.02 2.40 -19.38
CA PRO A 125 10.11 1.56 -18.19
C PRO A 125 11.45 1.78 -17.47
N LEU A 126 11.42 1.70 -16.15
CA LEU A 126 12.61 1.66 -15.30
C LEU A 126 12.97 0.21 -15.00
N THR A 127 14.27 -0.08 -14.86
CA THR A 127 14.75 -1.32 -14.28
C THR A 127 14.32 -1.44 -12.81
N PRO A 128 14.28 -2.65 -12.21
CA PRO A 128 13.96 -2.82 -10.80
C PRO A 128 14.87 -2.03 -9.85
N ALA A 129 16.13 -1.78 -10.24
CA ALA A 129 17.07 -0.96 -9.47
C ALA A 129 16.70 0.54 -9.51
N GLU A 130 16.52 1.11 -10.70
CA GLU A 130 16.05 2.50 -10.90
C GLU A 130 14.65 2.72 -10.26
N ALA A 131 13.80 1.70 -10.23
CA ALA A 131 12.47 1.79 -9.60
C ALA A 131 12.54 1.88 -8.06
N ALA A 132 13.64 1.41 -7.45
CA ALA A 132 13.82 1.28 -6.00
C ALA A 132 14.80 2.31 -5.39
N ASP A 133 15.55 3.05 -6.21
CA ASP A 133 16.60 3.98 -5.75
C ASP A 133 16.08 5.26 -5.05
N GLY A 134 14.78 5.57 -5.18
CA GLY A 134 14.17 6.77 -4.62
C GLY A 134 14.47 8.08 -5.37
N VAL A 135 15.05 8.00 -6.57
CA VAL A 135 15.50 9.12 -7.40
C VAL A 135 14.92 9.02 -8.82
N CYS A 136 15.15 7.90 -9.53
CA CYS A 136 14.75 7.75 -10.93
C CYS A 136 13.23 7.74 -11.11
N GLY A 137 12.49 7.07 -10.22
CA GLY A 137 11.02 7.05 -10.22
C GLY A 137 10.38 8.45 -10.13
N PRO A 138 10.68 9.24 -9.08
CA PRO A 138 10.22 10.63 -8.98
C PRO A 138 10.65 11.51 -10.17
N ALA A 139 11.92 11.41 -10.60
CA ALA A 139 12.41 12.19 -11.73
C ALA A 139 11.63 11.88 -13.03
N ALA A 140 11.31 10.61 -13.28
CA ALA A 140 10.54 10.19 -14.45
C ALA A 140 9.12 10.77 -14.45
N VAL A 141 8.37 10.67 -13.35
CA VAL A 141 6.99 11.18 -13.29
C VAL A 141 6.92 12.72 -13.33
N ALA A 142 7.95 13.43 -12.83
CA ALA A 142 8.05 14.88 -13.00
C ALA A 142 8.38 15.28 -14.44
N ALA A 143 9.26 14.55 -15.12
CA ALA A 143 9.66 14.86 -16.49
C ALA A 143 8.56 14.51 -17.51
N GLN A 144 7.76 13.47 -17.27
CA GLN A 144 6.78 12.96 -18.23
C GLN A 144 5.62 13.92 -18.51
N ARG A 145 5.14 13.94 -19.77
CA ARG A 145 3.90 14.61 -20.17
C ARG A 145 2.69 13.78 -19.73
N PRO A 146 1.64 14.38 -19.15
CA PRO A 146 0.38 13.68 -18.88
C PRO A 146 -0.22 13.01 -20.13
N GLN A 147 -0.77 11.81 -19.96
CA GLN A 147 -1.52 11.08 -20.99
C GLN A 147 -2.89 11.70 -21.29
N TRP A 148 -3.43 12.50 -20.35
CA TRP A 148 -4.65 13.31 -20.48
C TRP A 148 -4.48 14.62 -19.70
N GLU A 149 -5.35 15.60 -19.90
CA GLU A 149 -5.31 16.86 -19.13
C GLU A 149 -5.53 16.57 -17.63
N PRO A 150 -4.56 16.84 -16.73
CA PRO A 150 -4.70 16.46 -15.34
C PRO A 150 -5.94 17.04 -14.67
N GLY A 151 -6.54 16.26 -13.78
CA GLY A 151 -7.81 16.62 -13.16
C GLY A 151 -9.05 16.37 -14.04
N THR A 152 -8.94 16.13 -15.35
CA THR A 152 -10.13 15.86 -16.20
C THR A 152 -10.57 14.39 -16.21
N ASP A 153 -9.64 13.45 -16.09
CA ASP A 153 -9.89 12.01 -16.15
C ASP A 153 -9.09 11.24 -15.08
N HIS A 154 -9.38 9.95 -14.91
CA HIS A 154 -8.80 9.04 -13.93
C HIS A 154 -8.17 7.81 -14.61
N GLY A 155 -6.94 7.47 -14.22
CA GLY A 155 -6.34 6.18 -14.55
C GLY A 155 -5.53 5.66 -13.37
N TYR A 156 -5.71 4.40 -12.99
CA TYR A 156 -5.10 3.88 -11.76
C TYR A 156 -3.56 3.90 -11.82
N HIS A 157 -2.93 4.73 -10.98
CA HIS A 157 -1.48 4.84 -10.90
C HIS A 157 -0.93 3.66 -10.07
N ALA A 158 -0.86 2.48 -10.69
CA ALA A 158 -0.54 1.23 -9.98
C ALA A 158 0.83 1.28 -9.29
N GLN A 159 1.85 1.79 -9.98
CA GLN A 159 3.21 1.95 -9.48
C GLN A 159 3.57 3.42 -9.25
N THR A 160 3.31 4.30 -10.20
CA THR A 160 3.75 5.72 -10.16
C THR A 160 3.22 6.49 -8.94
N TYR A 161 2.10 6.07 -8.34
CA TYR A 161 1.58 6.62 -7.09
C TYR A 161 2.59 6.61 -5.93
N SER A 162 3.44 5.58 -5.81
CA SER A 162 4.42 5.52 -4.72
C SER A 162 5.48 6.60 -4.86
N TRP A 163 5.93 6.89 -6.08
CA TRP A 163 6.87 7.97 -6.39
C TRP A 163 6.22 9.34 -6.23
N LEU A 164 4.98 9.53 -6.70
CA LEU A 164 4.24 10.79 -6.57
C LEU A 164 4.01 11.20 -5.11
N ILE A 165 3.43 10.31 -4.29
CA ILE A 165 3.14 10.60 -2.89
C ILE A 165 4.43 10.59 -2.05
N GLY A 166 5.36 9.66 -2.34
CA GLY A 166 6.65 9.59 -1.65
C GLY A 166 7.50 10.85 -1.83
N GLU A 167 7.53 11.42 -3.04
CA GLU A 167 8.26 12.67 -3.30
C GLU A 167 7.59 13.87 -2.66
N LEU A 168 6.26 13.99 -2.76
CA LEU A 168 5.51 15.07 -2.10
C LEU A 168 5.80 15.10 -0.59
N VAL A 169 5.74 13.95 0.08
CA VAL A 169 6.05 13.83 1.51
C VAL A 169 7.51 14.18 1.79
N ARG A 170 8.46 13.72 0.95
CA ARG A 170 9.88 14.06 1.08
C ARG A 170 10.13 15.56 0.98
N ARG A 171 9.52 16.23 -0.02
CA ARG A 171 9.63 17.67 -0.24
C ARG A 171 9.00 18.49 0.88
N ALA A 172 7.81 18.09 1.36
CA ALA A 172 7.09 18.80 2.40
C ALA A 172 7.67 18.61 3.82
N THR A 173 8.41 17.53 4.08
CA THR A 173 8.82 17.16 5.46
C THR A 173 10.31 16.89 5.66
N GLY A 174 11.10 16.78 4.59
CA GLY A 174 12.50 16.32 4.64
C GLY A 174 12.67 14.83 4.98
N ARG A 175 11.59 14.07 5.21
CA ARG A 175 11.61 12.65 5.58
C ARG A 175 11.05 11.78 4.46
N THR A 176 11.59 10.58 4.27
CA THR A 176 10.95 9.58 3.39
C THR A 176 9.59 9.17 3.96
N ILE A 177 8.63 8.82 3.11
CA ILE A 177 7.30 8.41 3.56
C ILE A 177 7.34 7.22 4.53
N GLY A 178 8.27 6.27 4.32
CA GLY A 178 8.47 5.14 5.23
C GLY A 178 8.93 5.56 6.62
N ARG A 179 9.91 6.48 6.69
CA ARG A 179 10.35 7.06 7.96
C ARG A 179 9.24 7.85 8.66
N TRP A 180 8.47 8.65 7.90
CA TRP A 180 7.35 9.41 8.43
C TRP A 180 6.27 8.49 9.02
N ILE A 181 5.84 7.45 8.29
CA ILE A 181 4.88 6.45 8.77
C ILE A 181 5.41 5.73 10.02
N ALA A 182 6.69 5.35 10.04
CA ALA A 182 7.28 4.68 11.19
C ALA A 182 7.30 5.56 12.46
N GLU A 183 7.67 6.84 12.33
CA GLU A 183 7.78 7.78 13.44
C GLU A 183 6.41 8.30 13.93
N GLU A 184 5.45 8.54 13.03
CA GLU A 184 4.22 9.30 13.30
C GLU A 184 2.96 8.42 13.40
N ILE A 185 2.98 7.19 12.88
CA ILE A 185 1.84 6.26 12.88
C ILE A 185 2.22 4.93 13.54
N ALA A 186 3.18 4.19 12.97
CA ALA A 186 3.40 2.79 13.36
C ALA A 186 3.96 2.65 14.78
N ARG A 187 5.03 3.36 15.13
CA ARG A 187 5.62 3.30 16.47
C ARG A 187 4.68 3.82 17.57
N PRO A 188 4.00 4.99 17.43
CA PRO A 188 3.07 5.47 18.46
C PRO A 188 1.86 4.54 18.70
N LEU A 189 1.46 3.76 17.69
CA LEU A 189 0.33 2.83 17.77
C LEU A 189 0.75 1.36 17.99
N GLY A 190 2.05 1.06 18.07
CA GLY A 190 2.56 -0.31 18.24
C GLY A 190 2.25 -1.25 17.07
N LEU A 191 2.27 -0.74 15.83
CA LEU A 191 1.90 -1.51 14.64
C LEU A 191 3.11 -2.21 13.99
N ASP A 192 2.97 -3.50 13.73
CA ASP A 192 3.82 -4.27 12.81
C ASP A 192 3.50 -3.90 11.35
N PHE A 193 3.86 -2.69 10.95
CA PHE A 193 3.58 -2.17 9.61
C PHE A 193 4.68 -1.23 9.10
N TRP A 194 5.22 -1.51 7.91
CA TRP A 194 6.39 -0.82 7.37
C TRP A 194 6.25 -0.47 5.90
N PHE A 195 6.78 0.72 5.55
CA PHE A 195 7.08 1.13 4.18
C PHE A 195 8.60 1.09 4.01
N GLY A 196 9.11 -0.05 3.54
CA GLY A 196 10.52 -0.43 3.68
C GLY A 196 10.73 -1.16 5.01
N LEU A 197 10.70 -2.50 4.96
CA LEU A 197 10.89 -3.35 6.13
C LEU A 197 12.35 -3.26 6.61
N PRO A 198 12.62 -3.12 7.92
CA PRO A 198 13.96 -3.23 8.47
C PRO A 198 14.58 -4.62 8.19
N ALA A 199 15.90 -4.68 8.05
CA ALA A 199 16.59 -5.93 7.70
C ALA A 199 16.49 -6.98 8.81
N GLU A 200 16.46 -6.52 10.06
CA GLU A 200 16.25 -7.32 11.26
C GLU A 200 14.89 -8.03 11.27
N GLU A 201 13.84 -7.43 10.70
CA GLU A 201 12.48 -8.02 10.62
C GLU A 201 12.30 -8.96 9.42
N ALA A 202 13.26 -9.00 8.48
CA ALA A 202 13.14 -9.79 7.24
C ALA A 202 12.94 -11.30 7.50
N HIS A 203 13.40 -11.80 8.66
CA HIS A 203 13.21 -13.18 9.09
C HIS A 203 11.73 -13.55 9.38
N ARG A 204 10.81 -12.58 9.43
CA ARG A 204 9.36 -12.77 9.62
C ARG A 204 8.55 -12.80 8.31
N ILE A 205 9.16 -12.46 7.17
CA ILE A 205 8.45 -12.38 5.88
C ILE A 205 8.00 -13.78 5.46
N GLY A 206 6.71 -13.93 5.10
CA GLY A 206 6.23 -15.07 4.33
C GLY A 206 6.30 -14.82 2.83
N ARG A 207 6.69 -15.82 2.05
CA ARG A 207 6.81 -15.72 0.58
C ARG A 207 5.45 -15.91 -0.10
N ILE A 208 5.04 -14.91 -0.88
CA ILE A 208 3.89 -15.00 -1.79
C ILE A 208 4.27 -15.76 -3.07
N GLY A 209 3.29 -16.45 -3.68
CA GLY A 209 3.47 -17.14 -4.95
C GLY A 209 2.47 -16.71 -6.03
N PRO A 210 2.51 -17.36 -7.20
CA PRO A 210 1.47 -17.20 -8.20
C PRO A 210 0.13 -17.70 -7.64
N VAL A 211 -0.92 -16.92 -7.86
CA VAL A 211 -2.31 -17.38 -7.70
C VAL A 211 -2.73 -17.95 -9.03
N GLU A 212 -3.05 -19.24 -9.08
CA GLU A 212 -3.68 -19.81 -10.27
C GLU A 212 -5.06 -19.16 -10.45
N PRO A 213 -5.39 -18.63 -11.63
CA PRO A 213 -6.74 -18.11 -11.87
C PRO A 213 -7.75 -19.26 -11.69
N PRO A 214 -8.90 -19.01 -11.04
CA PRO A 214 -9.92 -20.04 -10.88
C PRO A 214 -10.31 -20.58 -12.25
N ALA A 215 -10.38 -21.91 -12.38
CA ALA A 215 -10.74 -22.56 -13.63
C ALA A 215 -12.08 -21.99 -14.15
N PRO A 216 -12.20 -21.66 -15.44
CA PRO A 216 -13.42 -21.09 -16.00
C PRO A 216 -14.56 -22.12 -15.96
N GLY A 217 -15.36 -22.11 -14.89
CA GLY A 217 -16.43 -23.09 -14.68
C GLY A 217 -17.10 -23.13 -13.30
N ALA A 218 -16.73 -22.28 -12.34
CA ALA A 218 -17.34 -22.25 -11.00
C ALA A 218 -18.15 -20.96 -10.73
N ALA A 219 -19.08 -20.64 -11.64
CA ALA A 219 -20.20 -19.76 -11.34
C ALA A 219 -21.45 -20.64 -11.16
N SER A 220 -21.89 -20.78 -9.91
CA SER A 220 -23.14 -21.42 -9.49
C SER A 220 -23.96 -20.43 -8.67
#